data_AF-A0A4D4LC01-F1
#
_entry.id   AF-A0A4D4LC01-F1
#
_cell.length_a   1.000
_cell.length_b   1.000
_cell.length_c   1.000
_cell.angle_alpha   90.00
_cell.angle_beta   90.00
_cell.angle_gamma   90.00
#
_symmetry.space_group_name_H-M   'P 1'
#
loop_
_entity.id
_entity.type
_entity.pdbx_description
1 polymer ?
#
loop_
_entity_poly.entity_id
_entity_poly.type
_entity_poly.pdbx_seq_one_letter_code
_entity_poly.pdbx_strand_id
1 'polypeptide(L)'
;MRRVCSKAQLTLAVGRMDIGAGNVHLPLVFTNKSTTTCTLTGYPGVSLLDSTGAVIGDPATRRGPTRSPVSLPPGGSASSSVHTLNEGMNDTPCRRTAARIRVYPPDSFDAMTVPARSFRVCGGVFEVETMQSGMGG
;
A
#
# COMPACT_ATOMS: atom_id res chain seq x y z
N MET A 1 10.52 -21.30 -13.01
CA MET A 1 11.11 -20.50 -11.93
C MET A 1 10.27 -19.24 -11.76
N ARG A 2 9.68 -19.02 -10.59
CA ARG A 2 8.86 -17.84 -10.31
C ARG A 2 9.80 -16.65 -10.01
N ARG A 3 9.77 -15.60 -10.83
CA ARG A 3 10.59 -14.39 -10.59
C ARG A 3 9.81 -13.43 -9.70
N VAL A 4 10.35 -13.11 -8.53
CA VAL A 4 9.80 -12.06 -7.66
C VAL A 4 9.98 -10.71 -8.33
N CYS A 5 8.98 -9.82 -8.25
CA CYS A 5 9.13 -8.48 -8.78
C CYS A 5 10.12 -7.67 -7.94
N SER A 6 11.13 -7.08 -8.57
CA SER A 6 11.99 -6.09 -7.92
C SER A 6 11.38 -4.69 -8.02
N LYS A 7 11.77 -3.78 -7.11
CA LYS A 7 11.42 -2.35 -7.21
C LYS A 7 11.72 -1.77 -8.60
N ALA A 8 12.84 -2.14 -9.21
CA ALA A 8 13.24 -1.62 -10.51
C ALA A 8 12.26 -1.97 -11.63
N GLN A 9 11.48 -3.06 -11.47
CA GLN A 9 10.46 -3.50 -12.43
C GLN A 9 9.09 -2.86 -12.18
N LEU A 10 8.90 -2.19 -11.04
CA LEU A 10 7.60 -1.69 -10.62
C LEU A 10 7.50 -0.17 -10.73
N THR A 11 6.29 0.31 -10.98
CA THR A 11 5.84 1.64 -10.63
C THR A 11 4.79 1.52 -9.54
N LEU A 12 4.67 2.57 -8.72
CA LEU A 12 3.70 2.62 -7.63
C LEU A 12 2.86 3.88 -7.78
N ALA A 13 1.56 3.72 -7.65
CA ALA A 13 0.60 4.81 -7.62
C ALA A 13 -0.39 4.63 -6.47
N VAL A 14 -0.95 5.76 -6.02
CA VAL A 14 -2.10 5.76 -5.11
C VAL A 14 -3.37 5.76 -5.96
N GLY A 15 -4.21 4.76 -5.75
CA GLY A 15 -5.51 4.64 -6.39
C GLY A 15 -6.54 5.62 -5.84
N ARG A 16 -7.80 5.49 -6.30
CA ARG A 16 -8.89 6.28 -5.77
C ARG A 16 -9.19 5.81 -4.35
N MET A 17 -9.20 6.75 -3.41
CA MET A 17 -9.61 6.48 -2.03
C MET A 17 -11.10 6.15 -2.00
N ASP A 18 -11.44 5.05 -1.35
CA ASP A 18 -12.82 4.68 -1.04
C ASP A 18 -13.10 5.04 0.43
N ILE A 19 -14.20 5.76 0.66
CA ILE A 19 -14.56 6.31 1.96
C ILE A 19 -16.03 6.01 2.18
N GLY A 20 -16.33 5.21 3.20
CA GLY A 20 -17.70 4.77 3.45
C GLY A 20 -17.84 4.00 4.75
N ALA A 21 -19.03 4.09 5.35
CA ALA A 21 -19.38 3.37 6.58
C ALA A 21 -18.35 3.51 7.73
N GLY A 22 -17.69 4.66 7.84
CA GLY A 22 -16.67 4.91 8.86
C GLY A 22 -15.26 4.40 8.52
N ASN A 23 -15.05 3.84 7.33
CA ASN A 23 -13.77 3.29 6.90
C ASN A 23 -13.21 4.10 5.72
N VAL A 24 -11.88 4.06 5.62
CA VAL A 24 -11.10 4.62 4.53
C VAL A 24 -10.21 3.52 3.97
N HIS A 25 -10.36 3.24 2.68
CA HIS A 25 -9.53 2.32 1.94
C HIS A 25 -8.73 3.08 0.88
N LEU A 26 -7.41 2.88 0.89
CA LEU A 26 -6.48 3.51 -0.05
C LEU A 26 -5.73 2.42 -0.83
N PRO A 27 -6.12 2.18 -2.10
CA PRO A 27 -5.41 1.23 -2.95
C PRO A 27 -3.99 1.72 -3.27
N LEU A 28 -3.01 0.86 -3.05
CA LEU A 28 -1.63 1.00 -3.54
C LEU A 28 -1.49 0.14 -4.80
N VAL A 29 -1.30 0.77 -5.95
CA VAL A 29 -1.28 0.11 -7.26
C VAL A 29 0.14 -0.06 -7.75
N PHE A 30 0.53 -1.30 -7.97
CA PHE A 30 1.82 -1.71 -8.50
C PHE A 30 1.66 -2.12 -9.95
N THR A 31 2.40 -1.48 -10.85
CA THR A 31 2.38 -1.83 -12.29
C THR A 31 3.76 -2.29 -12.72
N ASN A 32 3.83 -3.45 -13.37
CA ASN A 32 5.06 -3.96 -13.95
C ASN A 32 5.43 -3.17 -15.21
N LYS A 33 6.45 -2.32 -15.12
CA LYS A 33 6.99 -1.53 -16.23
C LYS A 33 8.11 -2.25 -16.99
N SER A 34 8.49 -3.46 -16.58
CA SER A 34 9.52 -4.24 -17.25
C SER A 34 8.94 -5.08 -18.40
N THR A 35 9.82 -5.65 -19.22
CA THR A 35 9.45 -6.54 -20.33
C THR A 35 9.29 -8.00 -19.91
N THR A 36 9.46 -8.32 -18.62
CA THR A 36 9.40 -9.69 -18.11
C THR A 36 8.30 -9.85 -17.07
N THR A 37 7.59 -10.98 -17.12
CA THR A 37 6.63 -11.35 -16.08
C THR A 37 7.34 -11.57 -14.74
N CYS A 38 6.77 -11.01 -13.68
CA CYS A 38 7.21 -11.21 -12.31
C CYS A 38 6.01 -11.52 -11.40
N THR A 39 6.24 -11.81 -10.12
CA THR A 39 5.17 -12.15 -9.19
C THR A 39 5.32 -11.44 -7.85
N LEU A 40 4.19 -11.08 -7.25
CA LEU A 40 4.10 -10.57 -5.88
C LEU A 40 3.34 -11.56 -4.99
N THR A 41 3.76 -11.75 -3.74
CA THR A 41 3.11 -12.66 -2.77
C THR A 41 2.91 -11.97 -1.42
N GLY A 42 1.73 -12.08 -0.82
CA GLY A 42 1.53 -11.57 0.54
C GLY A 42 1.39 -10.05 0.58
N TYR A 43 2.08 -9.38 1.51
CA TYR A 43 1.77 -8.01 1.92
C TYR A 43 2.93 -7.07 1.61
N PRO A 44 2.66 -5.85 1.09
CA PRO A 44 3.67 -4.82 1.10
C PRO A 44 3.88 -4.29 2.53
N GLY A 45 5.09 -3.84 2.83
CA GLY A 45 5.34 -3.03 4.03
C GLY A 45 4.95 -1.58 3.75
N VAL A 46 4.17 -0.95 4.64
CA VAL A 46 3.71 0.44 4.43
C VAL A 46 4.04 1.29 5.65
N SER A 47 4.63 2.46 5.43
CA SER A 47 4.88 3.47 6.47
C SER A 47 4.51 4.86 5.94
N LEU A 48 4.10 5.73 6.85
CA LEU A 48 3.86 7.15 6.54
C LEU A 48 5.12 7.97 6.84
N LEU A 49 5.40 8.95 5.98
CA LEU A 49 6.53 9.87 6.13
C LEU A 49 6.04 11.32 6.18
N ASP A 50 6.69 12.13 7.00
CA ASP A 50 6.51 13.59 6.99
C ASP A 50 7.30 14.27 5.86
N SER A 51 7.26 15.60 5.80
CA SER A 51 7.94 16.39 4.77
C SER A 51 9.47 16.31 4.84
N THR A 52 10.03 15.95 6.00
CA THR A 52 11.48 15.74 6.19
C THR A 52 11.92 14.34 5.81
N GLY A 53 10.97 13.42 5.61
CA GLY A 53 11.23 12.00 5.34
C GLY A 53 11.29 11.14 6.62
N ALA A 54 10.98 11.70 7.79
CA ALA A 54 10.91 10.94 9.02
C ALA A 54 9.61 10.12 9.09
N VAL A 55 9.66 8.96 9.73
CA VAL A 55 8.51 8.05 9.86
C VAL A 55 7.50 8.60 10.85
N ILE A 56 6.21 8.54 10.49
CA ILE A 56 5.08 8.93 11.33
C ILE A 56 4.45 7.69 11.97
N GLY A 57 4.80 7.45 13.23
CA GLY A 57 4.25 6.34 14.02
C GLY A 57 4.59 4.97 13.45
N ASP A 58 3.85 3.96 13.88
CA ASP A 58 4.12 2.57 13.49
C ASP A 58 3.70 2.26 12.04
N PRO A 59 4.37 1.32 11.36
CA PRO A 59 3.97 0.85 10.03
C PRO A 59 2.61 0.13 10.06
N ALA A 60 2.02 -0.09 8.88
CA ALA A 60 0.76 -0.80 8.75
C ALA A 60 0.90 -2.27 9.18
N THR A 61 -0.08 -2.77 9.93
CA THR A 61 -0.19 -4.18 10.28
C THR A 61 -0.87 -4.96 9.15
N ARG A 62 -0.62 -6.27 9.07
CA ARG A 62 -1.20 -7.12 8.01
C ARG A 62 -2.62 -7.52 8.38
N ARG A 63 -3.54 -7.40 7.43
CA ARG A 63 -4.95 -7.75 7.60
C ARG A 63 -5.37 -8.89 6.66
N GLY A 64 -6.04 -9.89 7.24
CA GLY A 64 -6.61 -11.02 6.50
C GLY A 64 -5.62 -12.15 6.22
N PRO A 65 -6.04 -13.18 5.46
CA PRO A 65 -5.17 -14.28 5.05
C PRO A 65 -4.32 -13.93 3.83
N THR A 66 -3.13 -14.52 3.74
CA THR A 66 -2.31 -14.46 2.52
C THR A 66 -3.07 -15.10 1.36
N ARG A 67 -3.13 -14.42 0.21
CA ARG A 67 -3.75 -14.94 -1.02
C ARG A 67 -2.72 -15.59 -1.94
N SER A 68 -3.22 -16.25 -2.98
CA SER A 68 -2.40 -16.79 -4.05
C SER A 68 -1.47 -15.73 -4.65
N PRO A 69 -0.25 -16.12 -5.04
CA PRO A 69 0.64 -15.36 -5.91
C PRO A 69 -0.05 -14.55 -7.01
N VAL A 70 0.26 -13.25 -7.12
CA VAL A 70 -0.22 -12.39 -8.21
C VAL A 70 0.85 -12.28 -9.29
N SER A 71 0.59 -12.90 -10.45
CA SER A 71 1.46 -12.82 -11.63
C SER A 71 1.21 -11.51 -12.38
N LEU A 72 2.30 -10.78 -12.65
CA LEU A 72 2.31 -9.48 -13.28
C LEU A 72 3.01 -9.57 -14.63
N PRO A 73 2.29 -9.72 -15.75
CA PRO A 73 2.89 -9.58 -17.08
C PRO A 73 3.37 -8.14 -17.31
N PRO A 74 4.17 -7.88 -18.37
CA PRO A 74 4.49 -6.51 -18.79
C PRO A 74 3.23 -5.65 -18.91
N GLY A 75 3.22 -4.47 -18.27
CA GLY A 75 2.05 -3.59 -18.19
C GLY A 75 0.94 -4.04 -17.23
N GLY A 76 1.02 -5.25 -16.68
CA GLY A 76 0.06 -5.77 -15.71
C GLY A 76 0.11 -5.01 -14.38
N SER A 77 -1.03 -4.98 -13.68
CA SER A 77 -1.18 -4.30 -12.40
C SER A 77 -1.73 -5.19 -11.30
N ALA A 78 -1.30 -4.92 -10.08
CA ALA A 78 -1.74 -5.54 -8.84
C ALA A 78 -1.89 -4.46 -7.77
N SER A 79 -2.78 -4.68 -6.81
CA SER A 79 -3.06 -3.70 -5.76
C SER A 79 -3.04 -4.32 -4.38
N SER A 80 -2.76 -3.50 -3.38
CA SER A 80 -2.97 -3.82 -1.96
C SER A 80 -3.68 -2.64 -1.31
N SER A 81 -4.73 -2.91 -0.54
CA SER A 81 -5.55 -1.88 0.10
C SER A 81 -5.00 -1.55 1.47
N VAL A 82 -4.72 -0.27 1.72
CA VAL A 82 -4.46 0.26 3.05
C VAL A 82 -5.79 0.64 3.69
N HIS A 83 -5.99 0.27 4.95
CA HIS A 83 -7.22 0.53 5.69
C HIS A 83 -6.96 1.39 6.94
N THR A 84 -7.82 2.37 7.15
CA THR A 84 -7.90 3.19 8.37
C THR A 84 -9.35 3.62 8.61
N LEU A 85 -9.64 4.21 9.76
CA LEU A 85 -10.99 4.73 10.05
C LEU A 85 -11.17 6.17 9.55
N ASN A 86 -12.41 6.60 9.43
CA ASN A 86 -12.73 8.03 9.33
C ASN A 86 -12.38 8.75 10.63
N GLU A 87 -12.07 10.05 10.53
CA GLU A 87 -11.94 10.91 11.70
C GLU A 87 -13.25 10.91 12.51
N GLY A 88 -13.13 10.83 13.84
CA GLY A 88 -14.27 10.87 14.75
C GLY A 88 -15.05 9.55 14.88
N MET A 89 -14.58 8.46 14.26
CA MET A 89 -15.22 7.15 14.43
C MET A 89 -14.99 6.53 15.82
N ASN A 90 -13.95 6.96 16.53
CA ASN A 90 -13.70 6.65 17.93
C ASN A 90 -12.86 7.77 18.57
N ASP A 91 -12.54 7.63 19.86
CA ASP A 91 -11.79 8.63 20.64
C ASP A 91 -10.30 8.70 20.30
N THR A 92 -9.79 7.81 19.44
CA THR A 92 -8.38 7.83 19.03
C THR A 92 -8.18 8.86 17.92
N PRO A 93 -7.38 9.93 18.17
CA PRO A 93 -7.18 10.98 17.18
C PRO A 93 -6.38 10.49 15.97
N CYS A 94 -6.47 11.26 14.89
CA CYS A 94 -5.64 10.99 13.73
C CYS A 94 -4.19 11.36 13.96
N ARG A 95 -3.29 10.57 13.37
CA ARG A 95 -1.87 10.90 13.28
C ARG A 95 -1.66 12.15 12.43
N ARG A 96 -0.47 12.73 12.54
CA ARG A 96 -0.02 13.83 11.67
C ARG A 96 -0.23 13.46 10.20
N THR A 97 -0.64 14.43 9.39
CA THR A 97 -0.81 14.26 7.95
C THR A 97 0.52 13.85 7.31
N ALA A 98 0.50 12.78 6.53
CA ALA A 98 1.68 12.33 5.81
C ALA A 98 1.94 13.21 4.59
N ALA A 99 3.22 13.50 4.32
CA ALA A 99 3.61 14.06 3.03
C ALA A 99 3.74 12.95 1.98
N ARG A 100 4.26 11.79 2.40
CA ARG A 100 4.59 10.67 1.53
C ARG A 100 4.23 9.33 2.19
N ILE A 101 3.96 8.34 1.35
CA ILE A 101 3.79 6.94 1.75
C ILE A 101 5.01 6.18 1.25
N ARG A 102 5.70 5.50 2.16
CA ARG A 102 6.81 4.58 1.87
C ARG A 102 6.27 3.17 1.81
N VAL A 103 6.55 2.48 0.70
CA VAL A 103 6.00 1.15 0.42
C VAL A 103 7.12 0.21 0.01
N TYR A 104 7.23 -0.93 0.67
CA TYR A 104 8.13 -2.02 0.31
C TYR A 104 7.30 -3.07 -0.43
N PRO A 105 7.58 -3.35 -1.72
CA PRO A 105 6.95 -4.47 -2.41
C PRO A 105 7.17 -5.77 -1.63
N PRO A 106 6.22 -6.72 -1.68
CA PRO A 106 6.42 -8.00 -1.03
C PRO A 106 7.71 -8.68 -1.50
N ASP A 107 8.41 -9.30 -0.56
CA ASP A 107 9.69 -9.98 -0.78
C ASP A 107 10.82 -9.05 -1.30
N SER A 108 10.68 -7.73 -1.16
CA SER A 108 11.70 -6.72 -1.51
C SER A 108 12.06 -5.82 -0.34
N PHE A 109 13.35 -5.55 -0.17
CA PHE A 109 13.87 -4.59 0.83
C PHE A 109 13.99 -3.16 0.29
N ASP A 110 13.66 -2.94 -0.98
CA ASP A 110 13.79 -1.65 -1.62
C ASP A 110 12.47 -0.87 -1.59
N ALA A 111 12.47 0.25 -0.86
CA ALA A 111 11.29 1.08 -0.74
C ALA A 111 10.99 1.89 -2.02
N MET A 112 9.71 1.99 -2.33
CA MET A 112 9.10 2.94 -3.24
C MET A 112 8.43 4.05 -2.42
N THR A 113 8.22 5.23 -3.02
CA THR A 113 7.59 6.34 -2.31
C THR A 113 6.65 7.08 -3.24
N VAL A 114 5.47 7.42 -2.73
CA VAL A 114 4.43 8.17 -3.45
C VAL A 114 3.86 9.29 -2.58
N PRO A 115 3.36 10.40 -3.17
CA PRO A 115 2.66 11.42 -2.41
C PRO A 115 1.45 10.83 -1.68
N ALA A 116 1.27 11.20 -0.40
CA ALA A 116 0.18 10.66 0.41
C ALA A 116 -1.20 11.27 0.07
N ARG A 117 -1.28 12.33 -0.75
CA ARG A 117 -2.53 13.01 -1.13
C ARG A 117 -3.43 13.33 0.07
N SER A 118 -2.83 13.87 1.14
CA SER A 118 -3.51 14.19 2.41
C SER A 118 -4.02 12.99 3.21
N PHE A 119 -3.60 11.76 2.87
CA PHE A 119 -3.89 10.58 3.68
C PHE A 119 -3.32 10.72 5.09
N ARG A 120 -4.14 10.33 6.06
CA ARG A 120 -3.82 10.31 7.49
C ARG A 120 -4.44 9.06 8.10
N VAL A 121 -3.74 8.49 9.06
CA VAL A 121 -4.21 7.33 9.83
C VAL A 121 -5.02 7.83 11.02
N CYS A 122 -6.21 7.28 11.20
CA CYS A 122 -7.14 7.63 12.26
C CYS A 122 -7.61 6.40 13.04
N GLY A 123 -8.13 6.65 14.23
CA GLY A 123 -8.82 5.64 15.01
C GLY A 123 -7.95 4.48 15.50
N GLY A 124 -6.62 4.65 15.49
CA GLY A 124 -5.67 3.59 15.83
C GLY A 124 -5.54 2.48 14.78
N VAL A 125 -6.25 2.58 13.66
CA VAL A 125 -6.26 1.54 12.62
C VAL A 125 -5.33 1.93 11.49
N PHE A 126 -4.29 1.14 11.27
CA PHE A 126 -3.45 1.23 10.10
C PHE A 126 -3.08 -0.16 9.63
N GLU A 127 -3.83 -0.63 8.65
CA GLU A 127 -3.77 -2.01 8.18
C GLU A 127 -3.48 -2.05 6.69
N VAL A 128 -2.94 -3.16 6.22
CA VAL A 128 -2.68 -3.42 4.81
C VAL A 128 -3.08 -4.84 4.44
N GLU A 129 -3.79 -4.98 3.33
CA GLU A 129 -4.24 -6.27 2.82
C GLU A 129 -3.20 -6.93 1.91
N THR A 130 -3.35 -8.24 1.71
CA THR A 130 -2.51 -8.99 0.78
C THR A 130 -2.70 -8.47 -0.64
N MET A 131 -1.67 -8.64 -1.48
CA MET A 131 -1.72 -8.32 -2.90
C MET A 131 -2.87 -9.04 -3.60
N GLN A 132 -3.54 -8.30 -4.49
CA GLN A 132 -4.62 -8.76 -5.35
C GLN A 132 -4.33 -8.34 -6.80
N SER A 133 -4.82 -9.10 -7.76
CA SER A 133 -4.73 -8.73 -9.18
C SER A 133 -5.62 -7.52 -9.49
N GLY A 134 -5.17 -6.63 -10.37
CA GLY A 134 -5.93 -5.44 -10.78
C GLY A 134 -5.50 -4.17 -10.06
N MET A 135 -6.26 -3.08 -10.27
CA MET A 135 -5.93 -1.74 -9.75
C MET A 135 -6.59 -1.43 -8.40
N GLY A 136 -7.41 -2.33 -7.86
CA GLY A 136 -8.20 -2.09 -6.65
C GLY A 136 -9.41 -1.21 -6.95
N GLY A 137 -10.59 -1.75 -6.65
CA GLY A 137 -11.90 -1.13 -6.83
C GLY A 137 -12.95 -1.98 -6.14
#